data_AF-A0A1F4QW91-F1
#
_entry.id   AF-A0A1F4QW91-F1
#
_cell.length_a   1.000
_cell.length_b   1.000
_cell.length_c   1.000
_cell.angle_alpha   90.00
_cell.angle_beta   90.00
_cell.angle_gamma   90.00
#
_symmetry.space_group_name_H-M   'P 1'
#
loop_
_entity.id
_entity.type
_entity.pdbx_description
1 polymer ?
#
loop_
_entity_poly.entity_id
_entity_poly.type
_entity_poly.pdbx_seq_one_letter_code
_entity_poly.pdbx_strand_id
1 'polypeptide(L)'
;MVAKIGISYTNSIWLVEKQLKRGHPLDISRVNPYISTHHYENIANYSSAVRTDDAFIKEFFGNIASSSNPEIKIDMSEWNVSSGLDWRNSLYVDGMFNTFERNGDVLKIGGPALFLRHSSANVWNNAFINFNNSGWYPAPTYLIMKFWRDHYAPNFIETTATTTVSMWSPPCPKTARKPIPRPLTPQPLIFRLPSISTTFSLRAGLHWNK
;
A
#
# COMPACT_ATOMS: atom_id res chain seq x y z
N MET A 1 12.85 -1.83 32.19
CA MET A 1 13.36 -1.20 30.96
C MET A 1 12.38 -1.48 29.85
N VAL A 2 11.69 -0.45 29.34
CA VAL A 2 10.74 -0.56 28.22
C VAL A 2 11.35 0.17 27.04
N ALA A 3 11.69 -0.56 25.98
CA ALA A 3 12.16 0.01 24.73
C ALA A 3 10.98 0.66 24.00
N LYS A 4 10.95 1.99 23.95
CA LYS A 4 10.10 2.74 23.04
C LYS A 4 10.71 2.65 21.64
N ILE A 5 10.20 1.75 20.81
CA ILE A 5 10.37 1.83 19.36
C ILE A 5 9.27 2.77 18.86
N GLY A 6 9.58 4.07 18.89
CA GLY A 6 8.83 5.09 18.18
C GLY A 6 9.65 5.48 16.96
N ILE A 7 9.30 4.95 15.78
CA ILE A 7 9.76 5.53 14.52
C ILE A 7 9.08 6.91 14.45
N SER A 8 9.91 7.93 14.69
CA SER A 8 9.46 9.30 14.84
C SER A 8 9.07 9.87 13.49
N TYR A 9 7.76 10.10 13.30
CA TYR A 9 7.17 10.87 12.19
C TYR A 9 7.69 12.32 12.07
N THR A 10 8.60 12.76 12.97
CA THR A 10 9.16 14.11 12.92
C THR A 10 10.42 14.20 12.06
N ASN A 11 11.18 13.13 11.82
CA ASN A 11 12.51 13.28 11.19
C ASN A 11 12.48 13.61 9.69
N SER A 12 11.47 13.18 8.94
CA SER A 12 11.33 13.50 7.50
C SER A 12 10.87 14.94 7.29
N ILE A 13 9.87 15.41 8.04
CA ILE A 13 9.44 16.82 8.04
C ILE A 13 10.55 17.75 8.54
N TRP A 14 11.30 17.36 9.57
CA TRP A 14 12.37 18.20 10.12
C TRP A 14 13.56 18.34 9.16
N LEU A 15 13.92 17.30 8.42
CA LEU A 15 14.96 17.39 7.39
C LEU A 15 14.53 18.29 6.23
N VAL A 16 13.28 18.17 5.78
CA VAL A 16 12.72 19.02 4.71
C VAL A 16 12.65 20.48 5.18
N GLU A 17 12.10 20.77 6.36
CA GLU A 17 12.06 22.14 6.88
C GLU A 17 13.45 22.74 7.13
N LYS A 18 14.42 21.97 7.65
CA LYS A 18 15.76 22.48 7.94
C LYS A 18 16.58 22.70 6.68
N GLN A 19 16.30 21.97 5.59
CA GLN A 19 16.89 22.24 4.28
C GLN A 19 16.23 23.44 3.59
N LEU A 20 14.90 23.59 3.69
CA LEU A 20 14.16 24.76 3.17
C LEU A 20 14.55 26.07 3.89
N LYS A 21 14.84 26.03 5.20
CA LYS A 21 15.20 27.20 6.03
C LYS A 21 16.68 27.62 5.93
N ARG A 22 17.56 26.86 5.28
CA ARG A 22 19.02 27.09 5.31
C ARG A 22 19.59 27.94 4.17
N GLY A 23 18.76 28.56 3.33
CA GLY A 23 19.23 29.52 2.32
C GLY A 23 20.25 28.94 1.32
N HIS A 24 20.30 27.62 1.17
CA HIS A 24 21.08 27.00 0.11
C HIS A 24 20.38 27.29 -1.23
N PRO A 25 21.09 27.80 -2.26
CA PRO A 25 20.51 28.15 -3.55
C PRO A 25 20.13 26.94 -4.42
N LEU A 26 20.12 25.73 -3.84
CA LEU A 26 19.58 24.55 -4.50
C LEU A 26 18.08 24.56 -4.31
N ASP A 27 17.38 25.12 -5.28
CA ASP A 27 15.99 24.81 -5.53
C ASP A 27 15.86 23.28 -5.70
N ILE A 28 15.53 22.58 -4.61
CA ILE A 28 15.45 21.12 -4.58
C ILE A 28 14.41 20.58 -5.57
N SER A 29 13.43 21.40 -5.96
CA SER A 29 12.44 21.03 -6.98
C SER A 29 13.06 20.91 -8.38
N ARG A 30 14.20 21.57 -8.63
CA ARG A 30 14.99 21.43 -9.86
C ARG A 30 15.93 20.23 -9.87
N VAL A 31 16.19 19.59 -8.73
CA VAL A 31 17.18 18.52 -8.59
C VAL A 31 16.56 17.17 -8.26
N ASN A 32 15.41 17.14 -7.56
CA ASN A 32 14.69 15.90 -7.30
C ASN A 32 13.15 16.12 -7.43
N PRO A 33 12.52 15.55 -8.47
CA PRO A 33 11.07 15.67 -8.67
C PRO A 33 10.25 14.82 -7.69
N TYR A 34 10.90 14.06 -6.80
CA TYR A 34 10.25 13.15 -5.87
C TYR A 34 10.64 13.38 -4.41
N ILE A 35 9.68 13.24 -3.51
CA ILE A 35 9.91 13.05 -2.08
C ILE A 35 9.59 11.60 -1.70
N SER A 36 10.54 10.95 -1.04
CA SER A 36 10.39 9.56 -0.62
C SER A 36 9.60 9.44 0.68
N THR A 37 8.69 8.48 0.74
CA THR A 37 7.90 8.10 1.92
C THR A 37 8.06 6.62 2.21
N HIS A 38 8.04 6.26 3.50
CA HIS A 38 8.19 4.89 3.97
C HIS A 38 7.01 4.53 4.87
N HIS A 39 6.37 3.38 4.66
CA HIS A 39 5.20 2.96 5.44
C HIS A 39 5.24 1.46 5.77
N TYR A 40 5.46 1.16 7.05
CA TYR A 40 5.33 -0.19 7.58
C TYR A 40 4.19 -0.31 8.57
N GLU A 41 3.41 -1.37 8.39
CA GLU A 41 2.24 -1.62 9.21
C GLU A 41 2.37 -2.89 10.06
N ASN A 42 1.68 -2.94 11.20
CA ASN A 42 1.40 -4.16 11.93
C ASN A 42 0.31 -4.96 11.20
N ILE A 43 0.58 -6.22 10.86
CA ILE A 43 -0.39 -7.09 10.18
C ILE A 43 -1.76 -7.21 10.89
N ALA A 44 -1.84 -6.95 12.19
CA ALA A 44 -3.12 -6.90 12.91
C ALA A 44 -4.04 -5.78 12.43
N ASN A 45 -3.49 -4.73 11.81
CA ASN A 45 -4.20 -3.56 11.30
C ASN A 45 -4.53 -3.65 9.80
N TYR A 46 -4.25 -4.79 9.14
CA TYR A 46 -4.42 -4.97 7.69
C TYR A 46 -5.79 -4.48 7.17
N SER A 47 -6.85 -4.59 7.98
CA SER A 47 -8.22 -4.22 7.63
C SER A 47 -8.54 -2.71 7.67
N SER A 48 -7.72 -1.91 8.35
CA SER A 48 -7.92 -0.46 8.51
C SER A 48 -6.79 0.37 7.97
N ALA A 49 -5.57 -0.17 7.98
CA ALA A 49 -4.34 0.53 7.63
C ALA A 49 -4.36 1.15 6.24
N VAL A 50 -4.94 0.45 5.25
CA VAL A 50 -5.04 0.96 3.87
C VAL A 50 -5.79 2.29 3.81
N ARG A 51 -6.86 2.46 4.60
CA ARG A 51 -7.60 3.74 4.67
C ARG A 51 -6.81 4.82 5.39
N THR A 52 -6.09 4.44 6.43
CA THR A 52 -5.22 5.35 7.17
C THR A 52 -4.09 5.86 6.29
N ASP A 53 -3.49 4.99 5.48
CA ASP A 53 -2.42 5.35 4.55
C ASP A 53 -2.94 6.23 3.39
N ASP A 54 -4.10 5.91 2.81
CA ASP A 54 -4.75 6.76 1.79
C ASP A 54 -5.04 8.18 2.32
N ALA A 55 -5.49 8.28 3.58
CA ALA A 55 -5.69 9.59 4.23
C ALA A 55 -4.37 10.33 4.43
N PHE A 56 -3.32 9.63 4.86
CA PHE A 56 -1.98 10.19 5.00
C PHE A 56 -1.42 10.72 3.68
N ILE A 57 -1.53 9.94 2.58
CA ILE A 57 -1.07 10.35 1.25
C ILE A 57 -1.76 11.64 0.81
N LYS A 58 -3.09 11.73 1.01
CA LYS A 58 -3.88 12.92 0.66
C LYS A 58 -3.48 14.15 1.48
N GLU A 59 -3.33 13.99 2.79
CA GLU A 59 -2.88 15.09 3.66
C GLU A 59 -1.46 15.53 3.29
N PHE A 60 -0.55 14.58 3.10
CA PHE A 60 0.82 14.86 2.74
C PHE A 60 0.94 15.57 1.39
N PHE A 61 0.18 15.13 0.38
CA PHE A 61 0.13 15.84 -0.89
C PHE A 61 -0.50 17.23 -0.77
N GLY A 62 -1.54 17.41 0.05
CA GLY A 62 -2.09 18.74 0.35
C GLY A 62 -1.04 19.70 0.92
N ASN A 63 -0.13 19.20 1.74
CA ASN A 63 1.01 19.98 2.24
C ASN A 63 2.04 20.30 1.15
N ILE A 64 2.32 19.36 0.24
CA ILE A 64 3.21 19.62 -0.92
C ILE A 64 2.60 20.68 -1.84
N ALA A 65 1.32 20.55 -2.18
CA ALA A 65 0.61 21.46 -3.06
C ALA A 65 0.51 22.89 -2.52
N SER A 66 0.54 23.07 -1.19
CA SER A 66 0.57 24.38 -0.52
C SER A 66 1.99 24.88 -0.22
N SER A 67 3.02 24.11 -0.55
CA SER A 67 4.43 24.48 -0.35
C SER A 67 4.95 25.40 -1.46
N SER A 68 6.18 25.89 -1.30
CA SER A 68 6.89 26.61 -2.36
C SER A 68 7.24 25.76 -3.59
N ASN A 69 7.07 24.43 -3.51
CA ASN A 69 7.46 23.47 -4.53
C ASN A 69 6.32 22.48 -4.84
N PRO A 70 5.17 22.95 -5.38
CA PRO A 70 3.97 22.13 -5.57
C PRO A 70 4.12 21.03 -6.63
N GLU A 71 5.16 21.10 -7.46
CA GLU A 71 5.41 20.11 -8.52
C GLU A 71 6.05 18.81 -8.03
N ILE A 72 6.53 18.77 -6.78
CA ILE A 72 7.09 17.55 -6.18
C ILE A 72 6.03 16.45 -6.15
N LYS A 73 6.43 15.24 -6.53
CA LYS A 73 5.61 14.03 -6.50
C LYS A 73 6.08 13.08 -5.40
N ILE A 74 5.27 12.08 -5.08
CA ILE A 74 5.57 11.11 -4.03
C ILE A 74 6.19 9.86 -4.65
N ASP A 75 7.27 9.39 -4.03
CA ASP A 75 7.86 8.06 -4.20
C ASP A 75 7.68 7.26 -2.91
N MET A 76 6.78 6.29 -2.89
CA MET A 76 6.65 5.35 -1.77
C MET A 76 7.73 4.27 -1.90
N SER A 77 8.97 4.62 -1.58
CA SER A 77 10.15 3.81 -1.86
C SER A 77 10.29 2.58 -0.95
N GLU A 78 9.57 2.54 0.17
CA GLU A 78 9.59 1.39 1.08
C GLU A 78 8.24 1.22 1.78
N TRP A 79 7.52 0.13 1.49
CA TRP A 79 6.26 -0.15 2.19
C TRP A 79 5.92 -1.65 2.23
N ASN A 80 5.25 -2.09 3.31
CA ASN A 80 4.61 -3.40 3.49
C ASN A 80 3.99 -3.54 4.90
N VAL A 81 3.41 -4.69 5.24
CA VAL A 81 3.35 -5.10 6.66
C VAL A 81 4.74 -5.50 7.14
N SER A 82 5.07 -5.18 8.39
CA SER A 82 6.37 -5.44 9.02
C SER A 82 6.70 -6.93 9.22
N SER A 83 5.70 -7.79 9.32
CA SER A 83 5.87 -9.24 9.46
C SER A 83 4.58 -10.01 9.16
N GLY A 84 4.72 -11.16 8.50
CA GLY A 84 3.64 -12.11 8.22
C GLY A 84 3.56 -12.48 6.73
N LEU A 85 3.41 -13.77 6.44
CA LEU A 85 3.27 -14.31 5.08
C LEU A 85 1.88 -14.91 4.81
N ASP A 86 0.91 -14.67 5.69
CA ASP A 86 -0.46 -15.14 5.50
C ASP A 86 -1.30 -14.18 4.64
N TRP A 87 -2.52 -14.61 4.33
CA TRP A 87 -3.46 -13.91 3.46
C TRP A 87 -3.75 -12.46 3.87
N ARG A 88 -3.57 -12.09 5.15
CA ARG A 88 -3.79 -10.71 5.61
C ARG A 88 -2.77 -9.75 5.01
N ASN A 89 -1.53 -10.19 4.86
CA ASN A 89 -0.50 -9.42 4.18
C ASN A 89 -0.89 -9.18 2.71
N SER A 90 -1.34 -10.23 2.01
CA SER A 90 -1.81 -10.09 0.63
C SER A 90 -2.99 -9.17 0.46
N LEU A 91 -3.97 -9.26 1.36
CA LEU A 91 -5.07 -8.31 1.32
C LEU A 91 -4.51 -6.91 1.47
N TYR A 92 -3.71 -6.63 2.51
CA TYR A 92 -3.08 -5.32 2.71
C TYR A 92 -2.37 -4.81 1.44
N VAL A 93 -1.53 -5.64 0.81
CA VAL A 93 -0.84 -5.31 -0.45
C VAL A 93 -1.81 -4.98 -1.59
N ASP A 94 -2.88 -5.75 -1.75
CA ASP A 94 -3.96 -5.49 -2.73
C ASP A 94 -4.65 -4.13 -2.47
N GLY A 95 -4.87 -3.81 -1.20
CA GLY A 95 -5.39 -2.53 -0.77
C GLY A 95 -4.46 -1.36 -1.08
N MET A 96 -3.17 -1.52 -0.82
CA MET A 96 -2.16 -0.51 -1.10
C MET A 96 -2.03 -0.24 -2.60
N PHE A 97 -2.08 -1.27 -3.45
CA PHE A 97 -2.09 -1.06 -4.90
C PHE A 97 -3.33 -0.27 -5.37
N ASN A 98 -4.52 -0.58 -4.83
CA ASN A 98 -5.71 0.24 -5.07
C ASN A 98 -5.52 1.71 -4.62
N THR A 99 -4.86 1.94 -3.48
CA THR A 99 -4.53 3.29 -2.99
C THR A 99 -3.56 3.98 -3.94
N PHE A 100 -2.53 3.30 -4.43
CA PHE A 100 -1.55 3.89 -5.35
C PHE A 100 -2.16 4.25 -6.70
N GLU A 101 -3.00 3.40 -7.28
CA GLU A 101 -3.68 3.73 -8.53
C GLU A 101 -4.61 4.94 -8.38
N ARG A 102 -5.37 4.99 -7.27
CA ARG A 102 -6.28 6.12 -6.99
C ARG A 102 -5.55 7.44 -6.84
N ASN A 103 -4.34 7.42 -6.27
CA ASN A 103 -3.51 8.60 -6.06
C ASN A 103 -2.38 8.69 -7.10
N GLY A 104 -2.54 8.04 -8.26
CA GLY A 104 -1.49 7.92 -9.29
C GLY A 104 -1.13 9.24 -9.98
N ASP A 105 -1.92 10.29 -9.79
CA ASP A 105 -1.63 11.66 -10.21
C ASP A 105 -0.48 12.28 -9.41
N VAL A 106 -0.31 11.87 -8.14
CA VAL A 106 0.67 12.42 -7.19
C VAL A 106 1.73 11.41 -6.75
N LEU A 107 1.36 10.14 -6.59
CA LEU A 107 2.24 9.03 -6.23
C LEU A 107 2.64 8.29 -7.50
N LYS A 108 3.94 8.38 -7.87
CA LYS A 108 4.42 7.86 -9.17
C LYS A 108 5.25 6.60 -9.05
N ILE A 109 5.79 6.33 -7.87
CA ILE A 109 6.66 5.18 -7.62
C ILE A 109 6.18 4.52 -6.31
N GLY A 110 6.06 3.20 -6.32
CA GLY A 110 5.65 2.41 -5.16
C GLY A 110 6.50 1.15 -5.04
N GLY A 111 7.65 1.27 -4.36
CA GLY A 111 8.62 0.19 -4.15
C GLY A 111 8.28 -0.66 -2.92
N PRO A 112 7.71 -1.88 -3.08
CA PRO A 112 7.40 -2.73 -1.94
C PRO A 112 8.65 -3.33 -1.30
N ALA A 113 8.62 -3.55 0.01
CA ALA A 113 9.75 -4.10 0.76
C ALA A 113 9.35 -5.27 1.68
N LEU A 114 10.02 -6.41 1.69
CA LEU A 114 11.18 -6.80 0.89
C LEU A 114 10.75 -7.55 -0.37
N PHE A 115 11.49 -7.38 -1.47
CA PHE A 115 11.21 -8.15 -2.68
C PHE A 115 11.66 -9.61 -2.55
N LEU A 116 12.88 -9.83 -2.04
CA LEU A 116 13.49 -11.16 -1.85
C LEU A 116 13.88 -11.36 -0.38
N ARG A 117 13.71 -12.59 0.14
CA ARG A 117 14.23 -12.97 1.46
C ARG A 117 14.72 -14.43 1.50
N HIS A 118 15.90 -14.64 2.05
CA HIS A 118 16.39 -15.98 2.35
C HIS A 118 15.65 -16.57 3.57
N SER A 119 15.26 -17.84 3.50
CA SER A 119 14.42 -18.54 4.49
C SER A 119 15.01 -18.55 5.91
N SER A 120 16.34 -18.54 6.01
CA SER A 120 17.08 -18.50 7.27
C SER A 120 17.17 -17.12 7.94
N ALA A 121 16.63 -16.06 7.32
CA ALA A 121 16.64 -14.73 7.92
C ALA A 121 15.70 -14.68 9.14
N ASN A 122 16.16 -14.12 10.27
CA ASN A 122 15.41 -14.16 11.53
C ASN A 122 14.38 -13.03 11.69
N VAL A 123 14.32 -12.09 10.75
CA VAL A 123 13.44 -10.91 10.77
C VAL A 123 12.86 -10.63 9.38
N TRP A 124 11.91 -9.71 9.30
CA TRP A 124 11.28 -9.26 8.04
C TRP A 124 10.64 -10.41 7.25
N ASN A 125 9.87 -11.25 7.93
CA ASN A 125 9.15 -12.35 7.29
C ASN A 125 7.90 -11.86 6.54
N ASN A 126 8.09 -10.96 5.58
CA ASN A 126 7.05 -10.25 4.83
C ASN A 126 7.35 -10.17 3.32
N ALA A 127 8.44 -10.79 2.87
CA ALA A 127 8.92 -10.65 1.50
C ALA A 127 7.99 -11.28 0.47
N PHE A 128 7.95 -10.70 -0.73
CA PHE A 128 7.13 -11.18 -1.85
C PHE A 128 7.62 -12.53 -2.35
N ILE A 129 8.94 -12.69 -2.48
CA ILE A 129 9.56 -13.94 -2.85
C ILE A 129 10.49 -14.36 -1.72
N ASN A 130 10.33 -15.60 -1.29
CA ASN A 130 11.24 -16.20 -0.33
C ASN A 130 12.04 -17.32 -1.02
N PHE A 131 13.25 -17.59 -0.56
CA PHE A 131 14.13 -18.57 -1.20
C PHE A 131 15.05 -19.26 -0.20
N ASN A 132 15.60 -20.41 -0.59
CA ASN A 132 16.66 -21.11 0.12
C ASN A 132 17.73 -21.59 -0.88
N ASN A 133 18.66 -22.43 -0.44
CA ASN A 133 19.73 -22.97 -1.30
C ASN A 133 19.24 -23.89 -2.44
N SER A 134 17.97 -24.30 -2.43
CA SER A 134 17.42 -25.31 -3.35
C SER A 134 16.30 -24.78 -4.24
N GLY A 135 15.78 -23.58 -3.99
CA GLY A 135 14.68 -23.02 -4.77
C GLY A 135 14.09 -21.76 -4.17
N TRP A 136 12.98 -21.32 -4.77
CA TRP A 136 12.22 -20.15 -4.36
C TRP A 136 10.74 -20.50 -4.21
N TYR A 137 10.04 -19.73 -3.41
CA TYR A 137 8.62 -19.91 -3.14
C TYR A 137 7.93 -18.54 -3.08
N PRO A 138 6.83 -18.35 -3.85
CA PRO A 138 6.09 -17.10 -3.84
C PRO A 138 5.32 -16.96 -2.53
N ALA A 139 5.43 -15.81 -1.88
CA ALA A 139 4.48 -15.44 -0.86
C ALA A 139 3.13 -15.08 -1.51
N PRO A 140 2.01 -15.16 -0.77
CA PRO A 140 0.73 -14.70 -1.26
C PRO A 140 0.76 -13.26 -1.82
N THR A 141 1.62 -12.37 -1.30
CA THR A 141 1.81 -11.00 -1.82
C THR A 141 2.40 -10.94 -3.23
N TYR A 142 3.27 -11.89 -3.60
CA TYR A 142 3.76 -12.03 -4.98
C TYR A 142 2.62 -12.37 -5.95
N LEU A 143 1.68 -13.22 -5.54
CA LEU A 143 0.52 -13.56 -6.38
C LEU A 143 -0.36 -12.34 -6.64
N ILE A 144 -0.56 -11.48 -5.62
CA ILE A 144 -1.27 -10.21 -5.78
C ILE A 144 -0.49 -9.28 -6.72
N MET A 145 0.81 -9.05 -6.49
CA MET A 145 1.61 -8.21 -7.38
C MET A 145 1.59 -8.70 -8.83
N LYS A 146 1.68 -10.02 -9.04
CA LYS A 146 1.57 -10.62 -10.38
C LYS A 146 0.18 -10.38 -10.97
N PHE A 147 -0.89 -10.56 -10.20
CA PHE A 147 -2.25 -10.28 -10.64
C PHE A 147 -2.41 -8.82 -11.08
N TRP A 148 -1.97 -7.86 -10.26
CA TRP A 148 -1.97 -6.44 -10.62
C TRP A 148 -1.14 -6.16 -11.88
N ARG A 149 0.06 -6.74 -11.99
CA ARG A 149 0.91 -6.57 -13.16
C ARG A 149 0.28 -7.10 -14.44
N ASP A 150 -0.35 -8.27 -14.38
CA ASP A 150 -0.97 -8.94 -15.54
C ASP A 150 -2.28 -8.25 -15.97
N HIS A 151 -2.89 -7.47 -15.09
CA HIS A 151 -4.18 -6.79 -15.31
C HIS A 151 -4.09 -5.25 -15.27
N TYR A 152 -2.87 -4.70 -15.27
CA TYR A 152 -2.65 -3.26 -15.25
C TYR A 152 -3.19 -2.60 -16.52
N ALA A 153 -3.88 -1.46 -16.35
CA ALA A 153 -4.33 -0.60 -17.43
C ALA A 153 -3.66 0.77 -17.33
N PRO A 154 -3.32 1.43 -18.46
CA PRO A 154 -2.61 2.71 -18.44
C PRO A 154 -3.46 3.87 -17.90
N ASN A 155 -4.79 3.74 -17.91
CA ASN A 155 -5.71 4.78 -17.48
C ASN A 155 -6.52 4.28 -16.27
N PHE A 156 -6.52 5.07 -15.21
CA PHE A 156 -7.40 4.85 -14.07
C PHE A 156 -8.84 5.25 -14.43
N ILE A 157 -9.80 4.39 -14.08
CA ILE A 157 -11.23 4.68 -14.24
C ILE A 157 -11.78 5.03 -12.86
N GLU A 158 -12.29 6.26 -12.71
CA GLU A 158 -12.93 6.67 -11.47
C GLU A 158 -14.17 5.84 -11.20
N THR A 159 -14.23 5.23 -10.01
CA THR A 159 -15.38 4.44 -9.56
C THR A 159 -16.05 5.13 -8.39
N THR A 160 -17.38 5.24 -8.42
CA THR A 160 -18.19 5.66 -7.28
C THR A 160 -18.90 4.45 -6.65
N ALA A 161 -19.03 4.44 -5.33
CA ALA A 161 -19.74 3.39 -4.61
C ALA A 161 -20.86 4.01 -3.77
N THR A 162 -22.08 3.48 -3.90
CA THR A 162 -23.25 3.88 -3.08
C THR A 162 -23.20 3.29 -1.67
N THR A 163 -22.30 2.35 -1.43
CA THR A 163 -22.02 1.78 -0.13
C THR A 163 -20.54 1.53 -0.04
N THR A 164 -19.92 1.91 1.08
CA THR A 164 -18.54 1.54 1.38
C THR A 164 -18.48 0.04 1.60
N VAL A 165 -18.27 -0.72 0.52
CA VAL A 165 -17.88 -2.13 0.63
C VAL A 165 -16.41 -2.12 0.98
N SER A 166 -16.15 -2.14 2.28
CA SER A 166 -14.84 -2.50 2.78
C SER A 166 -14.62 -3.95 2.36
N MET A 167 -13.68 -4.22 1.45
CA MET A 167 -13.13 -5.58 1.24
C MET A 167 -12.52 -6.16 2.54
N TRP A 168 -12.53 -5.35 3.61
CA TRP A 168 -11.93 -5.56 4.90
C TRP A 168 -13.03 -5.73 5.94
N SER A 169 -13.08 -6.91 6.55
CA SER A 169 -13.92 -7.13 7.72
C SER A 169 -13.57 -6.14 8.83
N PRO A 170 -14.54 -5.72 9.67
CA PRO A 170 -14.24 -4.97 10.88
C PRO A 170 -13.27 -5.75 11.78
N PRO A 171 -12.43 -5.05 12.57
CA PRO A 171 -11.41 -5.67 13.39
C PRO A 171 -12.00 -6.69 14.37
N CYS A 172 -11.30 -7.83 14.52
CA CYS A 172 -11.62 -8.83 15.53
C CYS A 172 -11.54 -8.19 16.93
N PRO A 173 -12.58 -8.27 17.79
CA PRO A 173 -12.52 -7.73 19.14
C PRO A 173 -11.40 -8.39 19.94
N LYS A 174 -10.51 -7.58 20.53
CA LYS A 174 -9.34 -8.00 21.33
C LYS A 174 -9.67 -8.85 22.57
N THR A 175 -10.94 -9.07 22.88
CA THR A 175 -11.40 -9.76 24.09
C THR A 175 -11.71 -11.24 23.90
N ALA A 176 -11.67 -11.78 22.67
CA ALA A 176 -11.91 -13.20 22.46
C ALA A 176 -10.63 -14.03 22.70
N ARG A 177 -10.52 -14.71 23.85
CA ARG A 177 -9.47 -15.70 24.16
C ARG A 177 -9.48 -16.95 23.26
N LYS A 178 -10.29 -16.96 22.20
CA LYS A 178 -10.24 -17.94 21.11
C LYS A 178 -10.55 -17.18 19.81
N PRO A 179 -9.72 -17.31 18.76
CA PRO A 179 -10.09 -16.79 17.45
C PRO A 179 -11.27 -17.63 16.95
N ILE A 180 -12.49 -17.12 17.13
CA ILE A 180 -13.66 -17.66 16.43
C ILE A 180 -13.49 -17.18 14.99
N PRO A 181 -13.34 -18.07 14.00
CA PRO A 181 -13.38 -17.67 12.60
C PRO A 181 -14.80 -17.17 12.35
N ARG A 182 -14.99 -15.85 12.34
CA ARG A 182 -16.22 -15.30 11.80
C ARG A 182 -16.13 -15.54 10.30
N PRO A 183 -17.07 -16.26 9.67
CA PRO A 183 -17.03 -16.45 8.23
C PRO A 183 -16.99 -15.07 7.57
N LEU A 184 -16.06 -14.86 6.65
CA LEU A 184 -16.14 -13.77 5.70
C LEU A 184 -17.40 -14.01 4.89
N THR A 185 -18.53 -13.43 5.28
CA THR A 185 -19.76 -13.53 4.50
C THR A 185 -19.50 -12.85 3.16
N PRO A 186 -19.52 -13.59 2.04
CA PRO A 186 -19.29 -13.00 0.72
C PRO A 186 -20.25 -11.83 0.52
N GLN A 187 -19.72 -10.68 0.12
CA GLN A 187 -20.53 -9.51 -0.20
C GLN A 187 -20.69 -9.45 -1.72
N PRO A 188 -21.91 -9.56 -2.25
CA PRO A 188 -22.13 -9.39 -3.68
C PRO A 188 -21.84 -7.92 -4.06
N LEU A 189 -21.01 -7.73 -5.08
CA LEU A 189 -20.76 -6.44 -5.70
C LEU A 189 -21.52 -6.35 -7.02
N ILE A 190 -22.34 -5.31 -7.17
CA ILE A 190 -23.05 -5.02 -8.42
C ILE A 190 -22.32 -3.87 -9.11
N PHE A 191 -21.68 -4.15 -10.24
CA PHE A 191 -21.07 -3.13 -11.08
C PHE A 191 -22.12 -2.55 -12.04
N ARG A 192 -22.29 -1.23 -12.02
CA ARG A 192 -23.09 -0.51 -13.00
C ARG A 192 -22.14 0.22 -13.94
N LEU A 193 -22.12 -0.23 -15.18
CA LEU A 193 -21.36 0.41 -16.24
C LEU A 193 -22.34 1.33 -16.98
N PRO A 194 -22.22 2.67 -16.89
CA PRO A 194 -22.95 3.53 -17.81
C PRO A 194 -22.55 3.15 -19.24
N SER A 195 -23.41 3.41 -20.21
CA SER A 195 -23.19 3.10 -21.63
C SER A 195 -21.86 3.69 -22.12
N ILE A 196 -20.80 2.89 -22.06
CA ILE A 196 -19.48 3.20 -22.56
C ILE A 196 -19.45 2.69 -24.00
N SER A 197 -19.20 3.59 -24.96
CA SER A 197 -19.18 3.30 -26.40
C SER A 197 -17.97 2.49 -26.87
N THR A 198 -17.10 2.05 -25.96
CA THR A 198 -15.84 1.37 -26.27
C THR A 198 -15.80 0.01 -25.58
N THR A 199 -15.34 -1.02 -26.28
CA THR A 199 -15.15 -2.36 -25.71
C THR A 199 -14.03 -2.33 -24.66
N PHE A 200 -14.34 -2.64 -23.41
CA PHE A 200 -13.35 -2.92 -22.37
C PHE A 200 -13.53 -4.36 -21.87
N SER A 201 -12.42 -5.03 -21.61
CA SER A 201 -12.42 -6.34 -20.96
C SER A 201 -12.39 -6.15 -19.45
N LEU A 202 -13.53 -6.28 -18.79
CA LEU A 202 -13.60 -6.32 -17.33
C LEU A 202 -13.34 -7.77 -16.88
N ARG A 203 -12.08 -8.09 -16.54
CA ARG A 203 -11.76 -9.38 -15.91
C ARG A 203 -11.82 -9.23 -14.39
N ALA A 204 -13.01 -9.35 -13.83
CA ALA A 204 -13.15 -9.60 -12.40
C ALA A 204 -12.73 -11.05 -12.13
N GLY A 205 -11.51 -11.25 -11.64
CA GLY A 205 -10.93 -12.57 -11.42
C GLY A 205 -10.79 -12.93 -9.95
N LEU A 206 -11.70 -13.76 -9.44
CA LEU A 206 -11.43 -14.76 -8.41
C LEU A 206 -12.16 -16.05 -8.81
N HIS A 207 -11.72 -16.66 -9.91
CA HIS A 207 -12.10 -18.02 -10.25
C HIS A 207 -11.07 -18.98 -9.64
N TRP A 208 -11.48 -19.65 -8.56
CA TRP A 208 -10.79 -20.84 -8.07
C TRP A 208 -11.38 -22.05 -8.78
N ASN A 209 -10.71 -22.55 -9.82
CA ASN A 209 -10.99 -23.90 -10.30
C ASN A 209 -10.30 -24.88 -9.34
N LYS A 210 -11.08 -25.87 -8.88
CA LYS A 210 -10.64 -26.97 -8.03
C LYS A 210 -9.60 -27.85 -8.71
#